data_AF-A0A9D4TM90-F1
#
_entry.id   AF-A0A9D4TM90-F1
#
_cell.length_a   1.000
_cell.length_b   1.000
_cell.length_c   1.000
_cell.angle_alpha   90.00
_cell.angle_beta   90.00
_cell.angle_gamma   90.00
#
_symmetry.space_group_name_H-M   'P 1'
#
loop_
_entity.id
_entity.type
_entity.pdbx_description
1 polymer ?
#
loop_
_entity_poly.entity_id
_entity_poly.type
_entity_poly.pdbx_seq_one_letter_code
_entity_poly.pdbx_strand_id
1 'polypeptide(L)'
;MAPKRKAKPPPSDDDTGSDYEESLGAPSDESDSDYEAEDEPTPKKKAPPRRAAAKKKKAASSSDEEDDEEGGSPAPRRVTTSRPVRSAAAKKKASSPPEEVTQLPDGWTLHPPSFMYKIDPLAQGGKKIAAFDLDGTLAVVKSGRQFPMGPDDWRWFNKGVPAKLRELHSDGYQIVIFSNQGGVKKAINGKASSNVREKVDLMIEDLNSKKKKKDVDVPVQVFMATMKDHYRKPATGMWEFFVQHANAHVQPDLSESFYCGDAAGRDGDINEGAASDREFAEAIGVRFLTPEEQFGETDVKKVADTGESSGHNDAMADAFARLADMLAGEGERFKATAFRNVSKIIAAHPAPITAAKDLKGVKGVGASSQAKITEFLETGTLAALQEAGIEVGAAAPVDANAEIGLRLL
;
A
#
# COMPACT_ATOMS: atom_id res chain seq x y z
N MET A 1 43.37 -20.44 -70.72
CA MET A 1 42.40 -20.52 -69.61
C MET A 1 42.16 -21.99 -69.31
N ALA A 2 42.63 -22.50 -68.17
CA ALA A 2 42.54 -23.91 -67.81
C ALA A 2 41.61 -24.10 -66.60
N PRO A 3 40.66 -25.06 -66.61
CA PRO A 3 39.94 -25.45 -65.41
C PRO A 3 40.50 -26.73 -64.78
N LYS A 4 40.50 -26.74 -63.44
CA LYS A 4 40.98 -27.79 -62.54
C LYS A 4 40.04 -29.00 -62.47
N ARG A 5 40.63 -30.18 -62.24
CA ARG A 5 39.99 -31.47 -61.96
C ARG A 5 39.78 -31.69 -60.44
N LYS A 6 38.59 -32.22 -60.07
CA LYS A 6 38.25 -33.42 -59.24
C LYS A 6 39.13 -33.76 -58.01
N ALA A 7 38.69 -34.30 -56.85
CA ALA A 7 37.50 -35.05 -56.39
C ALA A 7 37.48 -35.23 -54.84
N LYS A 8 36.33 -35.72 -54.32
CA LYS A 8 35.95 -36.28 -52.98
C LYS A 8 36.83 -37.48 -52.51
N PRO A 9 36.86 -37.97 -51.22
CA PRO A 9 35.72 -38.62 -50.51
C PRO A 9 35.70 -38.57 -48.93
N PRO A 10 34.69 -39.18 -48.23
CA PRO A 10 34.54 -39.36 -46.74
C PRO A 10 34.97 -40.80 -46.29
N PRO A 11 34.62 -41.46 -45.12
CA PRO A 11 33.75 -41.16 -43.92
C PRO A 11 34.28 -41.65 -42.50
N SER A 12 33.43 -41.49 -41.43
CA SER A 12 33.15 -42.29 -40.17
C SER A 12 34.19 -43.25 -39.53
N ASP A 13 34.22 -43.66 -38.24
CA ASP A 13 33.42 -43.58 -36.97
C ASP A 13 34.32 -44.08 -35.80
N ASP A 14 33.82 -43.97 -34.55
CA ASP A 14 34.04 -44.82 -33.35
C ASP A 14 35.14 -44.56 -32.27
N ASP A 15 34.61 -44.41 -31.04
CA ASP A 15 34.89 -45.11 -29.76
C ASP A 15 36.26 -45.03 -29.06
N THR A 16 36.26 -44.45 -27.84
CA THR A 16 36.97 -44.99 -26.65
C THR A 16 36.39 -44.39 -25.37
N GLY A 17 35.87 -45.23 -24.48
CA GLY A 17 35.58 -44.90 -23.09
C GLY A 17 36.82 -44.85 -22.18
N SER A 18 36.64 -44.34 -20.96
CA SER A 18 37.42 -44.76 -19.79
C SER A 18 36.74 -44.35 -18.49
N ASP A 19 36.51 -45.36 -17.66
CA ASP A 19 36.11 -45.31 -16.26
C ASP A 19 37.08 -44.50 -15.38
N TYR A 20 36.54 -43.87 -14.33
CA TYR A 20 37.27 -43.65 -13.07
C TYR A 20 36.29 -43.76 -11.89
N GLU A 21 36.35 -44.90 -11.21
CA GLU A 21 35.94 -45.08 -9.82
C GLU A 21 37.19 -45.03 -8.92
N GLU A 22 36.97 -45.02 -7.60
CA GLU A 22 37.93 -45.20 -6.48
C GLU A 22 38.46 -43.90 -5.84
N SER A 23 38.52 -43.68 -4.52
CA SER A 23 37.97 -44.27 -3.29
C SER A 23 38.43 -43.40 -2.11
N LEU A 24 37.57 -43.34 -1.08
CA LEU A 24 37.80 -43.18 0.37
C LEU A 24 39.09 -42.54 0.90
N GLY A 25 38.90 -41.54 1.78
CA GLY A 25 39.90 -41.09 2.76
C GLY A 25 39.33 -40.11 3.81
N ALA A 26 38.84 -40.64 4.94
CA ALA A 26 38.94 -40.03 6.27
C ALA A 26 40.18 -40.66 6.97
N PRO A 27 40.82 -40.13 8.04
CA PRO A 27 40.31 -39.33 9.19
C PRO A 27 41.21 -38.07 9.45
N SER A 28 41.05 -37.18 10.44
CA SER A 28 41.06 -37.39 11.90
C SER A 28 40.77 -36.08 12.68
N ASP A 29 40.15 -36.24 13.85
CA ASP A 29 40.22 -35.36 15.03
C ASP A 29 41.66 -34.94 15.35
N GLU A 30 41.88 -33.70 15.81
CA GLU A 30 42.45 -33.41 17.13
C GLU A 30 42.18 -31.94 17.53
N SER A 31 41.96 -31.80 18.83
CA SER A 31 41.62 -30.65 19.67
C SER A 31 42.80 -29.75 20.01
N ASP A 32 42.56 -28.45 20.18
CA ASP A 32 42.84 -27.66 21.41
C ASP A 32 42.47 -26.19 21.14
N SER A 33 41.49 -25.64 21.86
CA SER A 33 41.67 -24.75 23.02
C SER A 33 42.59 -23.56 22.72
N ASP A 34 42.05 -22.33 22.70
CA ASP A 34 42.19 -21.40 23.83
C ASP A 34 41.61 -19.98 23.55
N TYR A 35 41.28 -19.29 24.64
CA TYR A 35 41.12 -17.84 24.85
C TYR A 35 39.82 -17.06 24.47
N GLU A 36 39.06 -16.83 25.57
CA GLU A 36 38.48 -15.58 26.09
C GLU A 36 37.17 -14.98 25.54
N ALA A 37 36.17 -15.04 26.43
CA ALA A 37 34.93 -14.29 26.42
C ALA A 37 35.15 -12.90 27.03
N GLU A 38 34.53 -11.86 26.48
CA GLU A 38 33.97 -10.74 27.27
C GLU A 38 32.72 -10.11 26.59
N ASP A 39 31.65 -10.14 27.39
CA ASP A 39 30.56 -9.18 27.63
C ASP A 39 29.67 -8.59 26.51
N GLU A 40 28.43 -9.10 26.50
CA GLU A 40 27.22 -8.36 26.14
C GLU A 40 26.90 -7.22 27.13
N PRO A 41 26.32 -6.09 26.68
CA PRO A 41 25.61 -5.17 27.56
C PRO A 41 24.08 -5.30 27.43
N THR A 42 23.43 -5.72 28.52
CA THR A 42 21.99 -5.52 28.77
C THR A 42 21.76 -4.48 29.91
N PRO A 43 20.54 -4.11 30.33
CA PRO A 43 20.04 -2.74 30.25
C PRO A 43 19.93 -2.03 31.61
N LYS A 44 20.16 -0.71 31.67
CA LYS A 44 19.99 0.08 32.90
C LYS A 44 18.59 0.66 33.05
N LYS A 45 17.86 0.13 34.04
CA LYS A 45 16.64 0.68 34.67
C LYS A 45 16.89 2.06 35.31
N LYS A 46 15.94 2.99 35.20
CA LYS A 46 15.67 4.01 36.23
C LYS A 46 14.17 4.17 36.45
N ALA A 47 13.80 4.19 37.74
CA ALA A 47 12.47 4.18 38.33
C ALA A 47 11.82 5.59 38.36
N PRO A 48 10.51 5.71 38.71
CA PRO A 48 9.64 6.82 38.33
C PRO A 48 9.54 7.92 39.42
N PRO A 49 9.06 9.13 39.09
CA PRO A 49 8.66 10.08 40.11
C PRO A 49 7.18 9.94 40.51
N ARG A 50 6.99 10.17 41.81
CA ARG A 50 5.85 9.97 42.70
C ARG A 50 4.60 10.81 42.36
N ARG A 51 3.44 10.29 42.79
CA ARG A 51 2.15 10.99 42.98
C ARG A 51 2.30 12.21 43.89
N ALA A 52 1.58 13.28 43.56
CA ALA A 52 0.96 14.16 44.55
C ALA A 52 -0.41 14.65 44.02
N ALA A 53 -1.37 14.75 44.93
CA ALA A 53 -2.80 14.87 44.70
C ALA A 53 -3.32 16.32 44.85
N ALA A 54 -4.61 16.48 44.50
CA ALA A 54 -5.63 17.46 44.97
C ALA A 54 -6.18 18.35 43.83
N LYS A 55 -7.45 18.16 43.41
CA LYS A 55 -8.68 18.83 43.91
C LYS A 55 -8.59 20.36 43.72
N LYS A 56 -9.51 21.11 43.07
CA LYS A 56 -10.98 21.06 43.07
C LYS A 56 -11.53 22.17 42.14
N LYS A 57 -12.70 21.92 41.51
CA LYS A 57 -13.91 22.80 41.31
C LYS A 57 -13.79 24.07 40.43
N LYS A 58 -14.63 24.19 39.37
CA LYS A 58 -15.99 24.83 39.27
C LYS A 58 -15.93 26.35 39.54
N ALA A 59 -16.57 27.28 38.84
CA ALA A 59 -17.69 27.36 37.89
C ALA A 59 -17.58 28.74 37.16
N ALA A 60 -17.96 28.89 35.88
CA ALA A 60 -19.26 29.37 35.36
C ALA A 60 -19.57 30.88 35.47
N SER A 61 -20.20 31.38 34.39
CA SER A 61 -20.95 32.64 34.18
C SER A 61 -20.12 33.93 33.99
N SER A 62 -20.48 34.89 33.12
CA SER A 62 -21.64 35.16 32.26
C SER A 62 -21.30 36.31 31.29
N SER A 63 -22.13 36.50 30.25
CA SER A 63 -22.63 37.78 29.64
C SER A 63 -21.63 38.86 29.22
N ASP A 64 -21.77 39.66 28.16
CA ASP A 64 -22.64 39.82 27.00
C ASP A 64 -21.90 40.88 26.11
N GLU A 65 -22.18 40.88 24.80
CA GLU A 65 -22.32 41.99 23.80
C GLU A 65 -21.29 43.16 23.71
N GLU A 66 -20.66 43.37 22.53
CA GLU A 66 -20.85 44.51 21.56
C GLU A 66 -20.21 45.86 22.02
N ASP A 67 -19.57 46.75 21.25
CA ASP A 67 -19.21 46.97 19.84
C ASP A 67 -18.14 48.12 19.78
N ASP A 68 -17.53 48.32 18.61
CA ASP A 68 -16.98 49.56 18.01
C ASP A 68 -15.66 50.31 18.44
N GLU A 69 -14.77 50.36 17.44
CA GLU A 69 -13.97 51.43 16.79
C GLU A 69 -13.07 52.51 17.48
N GLU A 70 -11.89 52.64 16.84
CA GLU A 70 -10.99 53.77 16.53
C GLU A 70 -10.39 54.74 17.59
N GLY A 71 -9.04 54.81 17.55
CA GLY A 71 -8.34 56.07 17.28
C GLY A 71 -7.61 56.80 18.43
N GLY A 72 -6.27 56.86 18.37
CA GLY A 72 -5.49 57.96 18.99
C GLY A 72 -4.23 57.59 19.79
N SER A 73 -3.05 57.83 19.21
CA SER A 73 -1.73 58.03 19.88
C SER A 73 -1.53 59.53 20.19
N PRO A 74 -0.60 60.00 21.09
CA PRO A 74 0.78 59.50 21.29
C PRO A 74 1.37 59.52 22.73
N ALA A 75 2.64 59.07 22.80
CA ALA A 75 3.57 58.68 23.90
C ALA A 75 4.07 59.82 24.88
N PRO A 76 5.07 59.66 25.81
CA PRO A 76 6.01 58.53 26.06
C PRO A 76 6.52 58.25 27.53
N ARG A 77 7.40 57.22 27.62
CA ARG A 77 8.48 56.89 28.62
C ARG A 77 8.14 56.13 29.93
N ARG A 78 8.67 54.89 30.08
CA ARG A 78 9.96 54.55 30.77
C ARG A 78 10.08 53.05 31.15
N VAL A 79 11.08 52.39 30.55
CA VAL A 79 11.98 51.29 30.99
C VAL A 79 11.60 50.43 32.22
N THR A 80 11.49 49.09 32.07
CA THR A 80 12.43 48.09 32.67
C THR A 80 11.99 46.62 32.51
N THR A 81 13.00 45.79 32.21
CA THR A 81 13.18 44.34 32.50
C THR A 81 12.49 43.27 31.64
N SER A 82 13.37 42.56 30.94
CA SER A 82 13.22 41.39 30.08
C SER A 82 12.79 40.11 30.81
N ARG A 83 11.81 39.38 30.23
CA ARG A 83 11.54 37.94 30.48
C ARG A 83 11.82 37.15 29.20
N PRO A 84 12.43 35.94 29.27
CA PRO A 84 12.79 35.19 28.09
C PRO A 84 11.53 34.57 27.47
N VAL A 85 11.33 34.86 26.18
CA VAL A 85 10.24 34.30 25.37
C VAL A 85 10.61 32.86 25.01
N ARG A 86 9.75 31.90 25.38
CA ARG A 86 9.80 30.53 24.84
C ARG A 86 9.66 30.63 23.32
N SER A 87 10.68 30.18 22.59
CA SER A 87 10.61 30.08 21.13
C SER A 87 9.48 29.12 20.76
N ALA A 88 8.45 29.65 20.11
CA ALA A 88 7.50 28.84 19.37
C ALA A 88 8.28 28.12 18.26
N ALA A 89 8.29 26.79 18.31
CA ALA A 89 8.81 25.98 17.21
C ALA A 89 8.02 26.35 15.95
N ALA A 90 8.68 27.06 15.03
CA ALA A 90 8.10 27.41 13.74
C ALA A 90 7.71 26.11 13.03
N LYS A 91 6.41 25.90 12.83
CA LYS A 91 5.91 24.93 11.85
C LYS A 91 6.52 25.33 10.52
N LYS A 92 7.48 24.54 10.01
CA LYS A 92 7.99 24.70 8.64
C LYS A 92 6.77 24.67 7.72
N LYS A 93 6.47 25.81 7.07
CA LYS A 93 5.54 25.83 5.93
C LYS A 93 6.05 24.77 4.95
N ALA A 94 5.17 23.86 4.53
CA ALA A 94 5.47 22.99 3.40
C ALA A 94 5.91 23.90 2.25
N SER A 95 7.12 23.66 1.73
CA SER A 95 7.58 24.36 0.54
C SER A 95 6.53 24.18 -0.55
N SER A 96 6.21 25.24 -1.27
CA SER A 96 5.43 25.14 -2.50
C SER A 96 6.06 24.07 -3.41
N PRO A 97 5.25 23.30 -4.19
CA PRO A 97 5.80 22.41 -5.20
C PRO A 97 6.76 23.20 -6.10
N PRO A 98 7.88 22.59 -6.55
CA PRO A 98 8.73 23.21 -7.56
C PRO A 98 7.88 23.64 -8.76
N GLU A 99 8.17 24.81 -9.35
CA GLU A 99 7.50 25.29 -10.57
C GLU A 99 8.20 24.78 -11.84
N GLU A 100 9.45 24.33 -11.72
CA GLU A 100 10.25 23.79 -12.81
C GLU A 100 10.44 22.28 -12.69
N VAL A 101 10.64 21.63 -13.85
CA VAL A 101 11.00 20.20 -13.92
C VAL A 101 12.26 19.97 -13.09
N THR A 102 12.16 19.07 -12.11
CA THR A 102 13.20 18.88 -11.09
C THR A 102 13.69 17.44 -11.10
N GLN A 103 15.01 17.26 -11.19
CA GLN A 103 15.63 15.94 -11.03
C GLN A 103 15.57 15.50 -9.56
N LEU A 104 15.12 14.27 -9.35
CA LEU A 104 15.07 13.60 -8.06
C LEU A 104 16.17 12.52 -8.01
N PRO A 105 16.52 12.00 -6.82
CA PRO A 105 17.46 10.90 -6.70
C PRO A 105 17.08 9.68 -7.56
N ASP A 106 18.09 8.88 -7.90
CA ASP A 106 17.93 7.56 -8.52
C ASP A 106 17.26 7.59 -9.91
N GLY A 107 17.47 8.67 -10.67
CA GLY A 107 16.99 8.81 -12.05
C GLY A 107 15.50 9.16 -12.17
N TRP A 108 14.87 9.54 -11.06
CA TRP A 108 13.51 10.05 -11.06
C TRP A 108 13.45 11.52 -11.46
N THR A 109 12.37 11.93 -12.12
CA THR A 109 12.09 13.33 -12.43
C THR A 109 10.71 13.71 -11.89
N LEU A 110 10.63 14.87 -11.24
CA LEU A 110 9.38 15.56 -10.98
C LEU A 110 9.07 16.49 -12.14
N HIS A 111 7.92 16.29 -12.76
CA HIS A 111 7.26 17.26 -13.60
C HIS A 111 6.17 17.96 -12.77
N PRO A 112 6.34 19.26 -12.46
CA PRO A 112 5.35 19.99 -11.70
C PRO A 112 3.97 20.00 -12.34
N PRO A 113 2.92 20.17 -11.52
CA PRO A 113 2.94 20.18 -10.05
C PRO A 113 2.78 18.80 -9.40
N SER A 114 2.56 17.75 -10.19
CA SER A 114 1.81 16.58 -9.74
C SER A 114 2.18 15.27 -10.42
N PHE A 115 3.28 15.24 -11.15
CA PHE A 115 3.63 14.11 -12.01
C PHE A 115 5.09 13.71 -11.80
N MET A 116 5.35 12.45 -11.47
CA MET A 116 6.71 11.93 -11.33
C MET A 116 6.93 10.80 -12.31
N TYR A 117 8.13 10.72 -12.89
CA TYR A 117 8.42 9.67 -13.85
C TYR A 117 9.88 9.22 -13.78
N LYS A 118 10.14 8.03 -14.31
CA LYS A 118 11.47 7.45 -14.52
C LYS A 118 11.51 6.83 -15.91
N ILE A 119 12.45 7.30 -16.72
CA ILE A 119 12.69 6.80 -18.07
C ILE A 119 13.92 5.90 -18.00
N ASP A 120 13.78 4.66 -18.47
CA ASP A 120 14.90 3.75 -18.62
C ASP A 120 15.71 4.13 -19.88
N PRO A 121 17.01 4.43 -19.76
CA PRO A 121 17.85 4.77 -20.92
C PRO A 121 17.95 3.65 -21.98
N LEU A 122 17.62 2.41 -21.64
CA LEU A 122 17.60 1.28 -22.56
C LEU A 122 16.29 1.21 -23.37
N ALA A 123 15.27 1.99 -23.04
CA ALA A 123 14.01 2.01 -23.78
C ALA A 123 14.16 2.73 -25.12
N GLN A 124 13.95 2.01 -26.23
CA GLN A 124 14.20 2.52 -27.60
C GLN A 124 12.95 3.05 -28.32
N GLY A 125 11.82 3.15 -27.64
CA GLY A 125 10.49 3.34 -28.24
C GLY A 125 9.94 2.05 -28.87
N GLY A 126 8.63 2.03 -29.17
CA GLY A 126 8.00 0.89 -29.83
C GLY A 126 6.54 1.13 -30.19
N LYS A 127 6.02 0.32 -31.13
CA LYS A 127 4.60 0.33 -31.51
C LYS A 127 3.73 -0.44 -30.52
N LYS A 128 4.25 -1.55 -29.98
CA LYS A 128 3.53 -2.44 -29.07
C LYS A 128 3.78 -2.00 -27.63
N ILE A 129 2.75 -1.57 -26.92
CA ILE A 129 2.85 -1.11 -25.53
C ILE A 129 2.11 -2.10 -24.63
N ALA A 130 2.84 -2.67 -23.67
CA ALA A 130 2.27 -3.42 -22.55
C ALA A 130 2.32 -2.51 -21.34
N ALA A 131 1.19 -1.86 -21.06
CA ALA A 131 1.07 -0.89 -19.99
C ALA A 131 0.37 -1.51 -18.77
N PHE A 132 0.81 -1.15 -17.57
CA PHE A 132 0.35 -1.77 -16.32
C PHE A 132 0.05 -0.71 -15.26
N ASP A 133 -0.92 -0.96 -14.38
CA ASP A 133 -0.92 -0.36 -13.04
C ASP A 133 0.17 -1.00 -12.14
N LEU A 134 0.44 -0.37 -11.00
CA LEU A 134 1.41 -0.83 -10.01
C LEU A 134 0.77 -1.60 -8.85
N ASP A 135 -0.13 -0.95 -8.10
CA ASP A 135 -0.56 -1.34 -6.76
C ASP A 135 -1.85 -2.16 -6.84
N GLY A 136 -1.75 -3.48 -6.63
CA GLY A 136 -2.86 -4.41 -6.88
C GLY A 136 -2.71 -5.17 -8.20
N THR A 137 -1.85 -4.67 -9.10
CA THR A 137 -1.61 -5.25 -10.42
C THR A 137 -0.25 -5.93 -10.57
N LEU A 138 0.86 -5.19 -10.52
CA LEU A 138 2.20 -5.78 -10.58
C LEU A 138 2.68 -6.19 -9.18
N ALA A 139 2.33 -5.40 -8.18
CA ALA A 139 2.76 -5.58 -6.80
C ALA A 139 1.58 -5.57 -5.83
N VAL A 140 1.67 -6.43 -4.82
CA VAL A 140 0.74 -6.51 -3.70
C VAL A 140 1.49 -6.30 -2.40
N VAL A 141 0.79 -5.86 -1.34
CA VAL A 141 1.40 -5.60 -0.05
C VAL A 141 1.80 -6.92 0.63
N LYS A 142 3.09 -7.09 0.89
CA LYS A 142 3.65 -8.32 1.48
C LYS A 142 3.12 -8.59 2.88
N SER A 143 2.94 -7.54 3.69
CA SER A 143 2.41 -7.63 5.05
C SER A 143 0.91 -7.94 5.14
N GLY A 144 0.20 -8.02 4.01
CA GLY A 144 -1.26 -8.20 3.96
C GLY A 144 -2.03 -6.97 4.43
N ARG A 145 -1.36 -5.82 4.63
CA ARG A 145 -2.02 -4.57 4.97
C ARG A 145 -2.59 -3.90 3.70
N GLN A 146 -3.72 -3.23 3.84
CA GLN A 146 -4.26 -2.32 2.82
C GLN A 146 -3.24 -1.31 2.25
N PHE A 147 -2.32 -0.79 3.06
CA PHE A 147 -1.27 0.13 2.60
C PHE A 147 0.10 -0.38 3.06
N PRO A 148 1.15 -0.23 2.23
CA PRO A 148 2.50 -0.67 2.56
C PRO A 148 3.08 0.14 3.73
N MET A 149 3.85 -0.52 4.59
CA MET A 149 4.53 0.12 5.73
C MET A 149 5.84 0.81 5.34
N GLY A 150 6.43 0.39 4.22
CA GLY A 150 7.75 0.79 3.76
C GLY A 150 7.98 0.40 2.30
N PRO A 151 9.11 0.82 1.73
CA PRO A 151 9.47 0.56 0.34
C PRO A 151 9.70 -0.93 0.04
N ASP A 152 9.97 -1.76 1.05
CA ASP A 152 10.21 -3.20 0.97
C ASP A 152 8.94 -4.04 1.27
N ASP A 153 7.83 -3.40 1.65
CA ASP A 153 6.56 -4.06 1.98
C ASP A 153 5.74 -4.40 0.73
N TRP A 154 6.39 -5.05 -0.23
CA TRP A 154 5.77 -5.50 -1.46
C TRP A 154 6.24 -6.91 -1.83
N ARG A 155 5.46 -7.55 -2.68
CA ARG A 155 5.84 -8.73 -3.46
C ARG A 155 5.14 -8.65 -4.81
N TRP A 156 5.66 -9.36 -5.80
CA TRP A 156 4.94 -9.53 -7.07
C TRP A 156 3.54 -10.09 -6.83
N PHE A 157 2.58 -9.68 -7.67
CA PHE A 157 1.20 -10.15 -7.62
C PHE A 157 1.10 -11.68 -7.58
N ASN A 158 1.91 -12.34 -8.40
CA ASN A 158 2.28 -13.75 -8.25
C ASN A 158 3.69 -14.00 -8.81
N LYS A 159 4.21 -15.22 -8.64
CA LYS A 159 5.53 -15.65 -9.13
C LYS A 159 5.68 -15.59 -10.65
N GLY A 160 4.58 -15.57 -11.39
CA GLY A 160 4.55 -15.53 -12.86
C GLY A 160 4.85 -14.15 -13.45
N VAL A 161 4.59 -13.06 -12.71
CA VAL A 161 4.72 -11.68 -13.22
C VAL A 161 6.09 -11.40 -13.85
N PRO A 162 7.25 -11.68 -13.20
CA PRO A 162 8.54 -11.36 -13.81
C PRO A 162 8.82 -12.15 -15.09
N ALA A 163 8.35 -13.40 -15.17
CA ALA A 163 8.49 -14.22 -16.37
C ALA A 163 7.64 -13.65 -17.52
N LYS A 164 6.40 -13.25 -17.23
CA LYS A 164 5.50 -12.64 -18.23
C LYS A 164 6.01 -11.29 -18.74
N LEU A 165 6.57 -10.43 -17.88
CA LEU A 165 7.17 -9.17 -18.31
C LEU A 165 8.36 -9.39 -19.26
N ARG A 166 9.20 -10.39 -18.99
CA ARG A 166 10.32 -10.77 -19.89
C ARG A 166 9.83 -11.34 -21.21
N GLU A 167 8.78 -12.16 -21.20
CA GLU A 167 8.14 -12.70 -22.40
C GLU A 167 7.61 -11.55 -23.28
N LEU A 168 6.82 -10.65 -22.71
CA LEU A 168 6.28 -9.48 -23.42
C LEU A 168 7.39 -8.61 -24.03
N HIS A 169 8.44 -8.32 -23.25
CA HIS A 169 9.60 -7.59 -23.77
C HIS A 169 10.24 -8.32 -24.96
N SER A 170 10.40 -9.65 -24.86
CA SER A 170 10.95 -10.47 -25.94
C SER A 170 10.06 -10.47 -27.19
N ASP A 171 8.74 -10.35 -27.00
CA ASP A 171 7.74 -10.21 -28.06
C ASP A 171 7.63 -8.78 -28.64
N GLY A 172 8.58 -7.91 -28.27
CA GLY A 172 8.70 -6.55 -28.78
C GLY A 172 7.82 -5.52 -28.10
N TYR A 173 7.23 -5.84 -26.94
CA TYR A 173 6.49 -4.86 -26.15
C TYR A 173 7.41 -3.94 -25.36
N GLN A 174 7.10 -2.65 -25.38
CA GLN A 174 7.57 -1.74 -24.33
C GLN A 174 6.81 -2.00 -23.04
N ILE A 175 7.52 -2.11 -21.92
CA ILE A 175 6.91 -2.25 -20.60
C ILE A 175 6.79 -0.87 -19.95
N VAL A 176 5.54 -0.47 -19.66
CA VAL A 176 5.24 0.85 -19.11
C VAL A 176 4.34 0.73 -17.88
N ILE A 177 4.60 1.51 -16.84
CA ILE A 177 3.80 1.56 -15.62
C ILE A 177 3.14 2.93 -15.49
N PHE A 178 1.82 2.95 -15.32
CA PHE A 178 1.00 4.14 -15.05
C PHE A 178 0.27 3.99 -13.71
N SER A 179 0.60 4.80 -12.72
CA SER A 179 0.07 4.64 -11.36
C SER A 179 -0.46 5.92 -10.72
N ASN A 180 -1.56 5.78 -9.97
CA ASN A 180 -2.21 6.87 -9.22
C ASN A 180 -1.68 6.95 -7.78
N GLN A 181 -0.70 7.80 -7.49
CA GLN A 181 -0.01 7.92 -6.20
C GLN A 181 -0.55 9.06 -5.31
N GLY A 182 -1.86 9.03 -5.02
CA GLY A 182 -2.57 10.08 -4.26
C GLY A 182 -2.10 10.27 -2.80
N GLY A 183 -1.34 9.32 -2.24
CA GLY A 183 -0.70 9.44 -0.93
C GLY A 183 0.44 10.46 -0.90
N VAL A 184 1.08 10.72 -2.05
CA VAL A 184 2.19 11.68 -2.17
C VAL A 184 1.70 13.12 -2.11
N LYS A 185 0.55 13.41 -2.74
CA LYS A 185 -0.04 14.76 -2.82
C LYS A 185 1.02 15.77 -3.33
N LYS A 186 1.08 16.95 -2.72
CA LYS A 186 2.07 18.01 -2.99
C LYS A 186 3.44 17.76 -2.31
N ALA A 187 3.57 16.73 -1.49
CA ALA A 187 4.77 16.48 -0.68
C ALA A 187 5.80 15.64 -1.47
N ILE A 188 6.31 16.19 -2.57
CA ILE A 188 7.21 15.46 -3.49
C ILE A 188 8.53 15.06 -2.82
N ASN A 189 9.03 15.84 -1.87
CA ASN A 189 10.21 15.50 -1.06
C ASN A 189 9.85 14.76 0.24
N GLY A 190 8.59 14.35 0.39
CA GLY A 190 8.08 13.68 1.59
C GLY A 190 8.31 12.17 1.57
N LYS A 191 8.17 11.55 2.74
CA LYS A 191 8.36 10.10 2.94
C LYS A 191 7.51 9.22 2.01
N ALA A 192 6.28 9.64 1.68
CA ALA A 192 5.42 8.90 0.76
C ALA A 192 6.02 8.83 -0.65
N SER A 193 6.59 9.95 -1.14
CA SER A 193 7.27 10.01 -2.44
C SER A 193 8.53 9.15 -2.46
N SER A 194 9.39 9.25 -1.44
CA SER A 194 10.59 8.42 -1.36
C SER A 194 10.23 6.92 -1.31
N ASN A 195 9.25 6.55 -0.49
CA ASN A 195 8.84 5.16 -0.34
C ASN A 195 8.32 4.54 -1.64
N VAL A 196 7.49 5.25 -2.42
CA VAL A 196 6.97 4.70 -3.67
C VAL A 196 8.05 4.61 -4.75
N ARG A 197 8.94 5.61 -4.84
CA ARG A 197 10.06 5.59 -5.78
C ARG A 197 11.00 4.42 -5.47
N GLU A 198 11.40 4.27 -4.22
CA GLU A 198 12.27 3.17 -3.77
C GLU A 198 11.60 1.80 -3.93
N LYS A 199 10.28 1.68 -3.69
CA LYS A 199 9.52 0.45 -4.00
C LYS A 199 9.67 0.06 -5.47
N VAL A 200 9.45 1.00 -6.37
CA VAL A 200 9.56 0.77 -7.83
C VAL A 200 10.99 0.40 -8.21
N ASP A 201 11.99 1.07 -7.64
CA ASP A 201 13.40 0.80 -7.92
C ASP A 201 13.78 -0.63 -7.48
N LEU A 202 13.34 -1.06 -6.29
CA LEU A 202 13.52 -2.44 -5.82
C LEU A 202 12.80 -3.47 -6.69
N MET A 203 11.63 -3.12 -7.25
CA MET A 203 10.90 -3.99 -8.18
C MET A 203 11.66 -4.18 -9.50
N ILE A 204 12.17 -3.10 -10.08
CA ILE A 204 12.96 -3.15 -11.33
C ILE A 204 14.28 -3.91 -11.08
N GLU A 205 14.92 -3.70 -9.93
CA GLU A 205 16.10 -4.47 -9.53
C GLU A 205 15.79 -5.97 -9.41
N ASP A 206 14.69 -6.36 -8.76
CA ASP A 206 14.31 -7.77 -8.65
C ASP A 206 13.99 -8.40 -10.01
N LEU A 207 13.28 -7.67 -10.88
CA LEU A 207 12.96 -8.08 -12.25
C LEU A 207 14.23 -8.39 -13.06
N ASN A 208 15.24 -7.52 -12.96
CA ASN A 208 16.50 -7.59 -13.70
C ASN A 208 17.64 -8.24 -12.91
N SER A 209 17.36 -8.83 -11.74
CA SER A 209 18.39 -9.41 -10.88
C SER A 209 19.13 -10.56 -11.57
N LYS A 210 20.46 -10.57 -11.44
CA LYS A 210 21.34 -11.59 -12.07
C LYS A 210 21.03 -13.03 -11.66
N LYS A 211 20.38 -13.24 -10.51
CA LYS A 211 19.95 -14.56 -10.05
C LYS A 211 18.77 -15.14 -10.85
N LYS A 212 18.01 -14.28 -11.53
CA LYS A 212 16.80 -14.62 -12.29
C LYS A 212 16.99 -14.47 -13.80
N LYS A 213 18.24 -14.28 -14.26
CA LYS A 213 18.56 -13.83 -15.62
C LYS A 213 18.28 -14.87 -16.70
N LYS A 214 17.61 -14.42 -17.76
CA LYS A 214 17.85 -14.81 -19.15
C LYS A 214 18.41 -13.54 -19.80
N ASP A 215 19.61 -13.61 -20.36
CA ASP A 215 20.54 -12.61 -20.98
C ASP A 215 20.18 -11.13 -21.22
N VAL A 216 18.93 -10.68 -21.15
CA VAL A 216 18.48 -9.31 -21.49
C VAL A 216 17.72 -8.68 -20.32
N ASP A 217 18.16 -7.47 -19.93
CA ASP A 217 17.45 -6.66 -18.94
C ASP A 217 16.17 -6.10 -19.58
N VAL A 218 15.08 -6.05 -18.83
CA VAL A 218 13.79 -5.48 -19.28
C VAL A 218 13.77 -4.00 -18.94
N PRO A 219 13.79 -3.08 -19.93
CA PRO A 219 13.62 -1.66 -19.69
C PRO A 219 12.20 -1.36 -19.25
N VAL A 220 12.03 -0.62 -18.15
CA VAL A 220 10.71 -0.28 -17.61
C VAL A 220 10.59 1.23 -17.48
N GLN A 221 9.58 1.80 -18.13
CA GLN A 221 9.25 3.22 -18.02
C GLN A 221 8.13 3.42 -17.02
N VAL A 222 8.25 4.38 -16.11
CA VAL A 222 7.31 4.55 -14.99
C VAL A 222 6.80 5.98 -14.92
N PHE A 223 5.49 6.12 -14.73
CA PHE A 223 4.76 7.38 -14.72
C PHE A 223 3.74 7.36 -13.57
N MET A 224 3.80 8.37 -12.70
CA MET A 224 3.01 8.43 -11.47
C MET A 224 2.34 9.78 -11.26
N ALA A 225 1.01 9.80 -11.22
CA ALA A 225 0.22 10.98 -10.92
C ALA A 225 -0.02 11.11 -9.40
N THR A 226 0.34 12.24 -8.80
CA THR A 226 0.28 12.45 -7.33
C THR A 226 -0.93 13.27 -6.87
N MET A 227 -1.63 13.94 -7.80
CA MET A 227 -2.79 14.80 -7.54
C MET A 227 -4.00 14.37 -8.37
N LYS A 228 -5.15 15.01 -8.16
CA LYS A 228 -6.36 14.86 -9.00
C LYS A 228 -6.33 15.92 -10.11
N ASP A 229 -5.79 15.58 -11.26
CA ASP A 229 -5.69 16.43 -12.46
C ASP A 229 -5.67 15.56 -13.73
N HIS A 230 -5.31 16.13 -14.89
CA HIS A 230 -5.32 15.44 -16.18
C HIS A 230 -4.30 14.31 -16.31
N TYR A 231 -3.30 14.23 -15.41
CA TYR A 231 -2.41 13.07 -15.35
C TYR A 231 -3.06 11.89 -14.61
N ARG A 232 -4.03 12.13 -13.73
CA ARG A 232 -4.61 11.08 -12.91
C ARG A 232 -5.60 10.22 -13.70
N LYS A 233 -5.39 8.91 -13.71
CA LYS A 233 -6.35 7.95 -14.28
C LYS A 233 -7.74 8.17 -13.64
N PRO A 234 -8.83 8.22 -14.41
CA PRO A 234 -8.94 7.74 -15.79
C PRO A 234 -8.51 8.72 -16.90
N ALA A 235 -8.05 9.94 -16.58
CA ALA A 235 -7.55 10.86 -17.60
C ALA A 235 -6.26 10.35 -18.26
N THR A 236 -6.05 10.73 -19.52
CA THR A 236 -5.03 10.18 -20.43
C THR A 236 -3.67 10.88 -20.35
N GLY A 237 -3.49 11.90 -19.50
CA GLY A 237 -2.31 12.77 -19.53
C GLY A 237 -0.98 12.03 -19.31
N MET A 238 -0.94 10.97 -18.50
CA MET A 238 0.30 10.16 -18.38
C MET A 238 0.64 9.42 -19.67
N TRP A 239 -0.36 8.87 -20.37
CA TRP A 239 -0.17 8.19 -21.65
C TRP A 239 0.29 9.17 -22.73
N GLU A 240 -0.36 10.32 -22.83
CA GLU A 240 0.01 11.38 -23.76
C GLU A 240 1.45 11.84 -23.54
N PHE A 241 1.84 12.06 -22.29
CA PHE A 241 3.22 12.41 -21.94
C PHE A 241 4.20 11.32 -22.37
N PHE A 242 3.89 10.05 -22.08
CA PHE A 242 4.71 8.92 -22.50
C PHE A 242 4.93 8.89 -24.02
N VAL A 243 3.85 8.99 -24.81
CA VAL A 243 3.95 8.97 -26.29
C VAL A 243 4.78 10.13 -26.81
N GLN A 244 4.58 11.33 -26.25
CA GLN A 244 5.27 12.54 -26.71
C GLN A 244 6.75 12.58 -26.33
N HIS A 245 7.11 12.10 -25.14
CA HIS A 245 8.43 12.37 -24.54
C HIS A 245 9.27 11.12 -24.27
N ALA A 246 8.67 9.94 -24.28
CA ALA A 246 9.32 8.73 -23.75
C ALA A 246 9.14 7.49 -24.65
N ASN A 247 8.52 7.63 -25.82
CA ASN A 247 8.39 6.55 -26.81
C ASN A 247 9.26 6.77 -28.06
N ALA A 248 10.34 7.54 -27.96
CA ALA A 248 11.28 7.84 -29.05
C ALA A 248 10.61 8.30 -30.37
N HIS A 249 9.54 9.09 -30.26
CA HIS A 249 8.72 9.56 -31.38
C HIS A 249 8.03 8.45 -32.21
N VAL A 250 7.98 7.23 -31.71
CA VAL A 250 7.21 6.13 -32.30
C VAL A 250 5.75 6.26 -31.84
N GLN A 251 4.81 6.21 -32.79
CA GLN A 251 3.39 6.16 -32.46
C GLN A 251 2.98 4.74 -32.08
N PRO A 252 2.32 4.54 -30.92
CA PRO A 252 1.77 3.23 -30.56
C PRO A 252 0.74 2.73 -31.57
N ASP A 253 0.76 1.43 -31.82
CA ASP A 253 -0.36 0.73 -32.43
C ASP A 253 -1.31 0.31 -31.30
N LEU A 254 -2.43 1.03 -31.17
CA LEU A 254 -3.39 0.81 -30.09
C LEU A 254 -4.05 -0.57 -30.15
N SER A 255 -4.17 -1.14 -31.35
CA SER A 255 -4.80 -2.46 -31.55
C SER A 255 -3.89 -3.61 -31.10
N GLU A 256 -2.58 -3.41 -31.14
CA GLU A 256 -1.56 -4.35 -30.68
C GLU A 256 -1.09 -4.09 -29.24
N SER A 257 -1.61 -3.02 -28.61
CA SER A 257 -1.25 -2.57 -27.26
C SER A 257 -2.35 -2.89 -26.26
N PHE A 258 -2.00 -2.95 -24.98
CA PHE A 258 -2.96 -3.19 -23.91
C PHE A 258 -2.59 -2.46 -22.61
N TYR A 259 -3.60 -2.28 -21.77
CA TYR A 259 -3.47 -1.84 -20.40
C TYR A 259 -3.96 -2.93 -19.44
N CYS A 260 -3.17 -3.22 -18.41
CA CYS A 260 -3.52 -4.18 -17.36
C CYS A 260 -3.66 -3.44 -16.02
N GLY A 261 -4.79 -3.60 -15.32
CA GLY A 261 -5.05 -2.92 -14.04
C GLY A 261 -6.13 -3.58 -13.20
N ASP A 262 -6.07 -3.43 -11.88
CA ASP A 262 -7.02 -4.05 -10.93
C ASP A 262 -8.26 -3.19 -10.70
N ALA A 263 -8.19 -1.86 -10.89
CA ALA A 263 -9.34 -0.96 -10.77
C ALA A 263 -10.26 -1.08 -12.00
N ALA A 264 -10.94 -2.21 -12.09
CA ALA A 264 -11.75 -2.64 -13.22
C ALA A 264 -13.26 -2.37 -13.07
N GLY A 265 -13.71 -1.88 -11.90
CA GLY A 265 -15.13 -1.69 -11.60
C GLY A 265 -15.88 -3.00 -11.51
N ARG A 266 -15.33 -3.97 -10.76
CA ARG A 266 -15.89 -5.30 -10.56
C ARG A 266 -17.13 -5.23 -9.66
N ASP A 267 -17.91 -6.30 -9.64
CA ASP A 267 -19.06 -6.38 -8.73
C ASP A 267 -18.59 -6.22 -7.27
N GLY A 268 -19.09 -5.18 -6.59
CA GLY A 268 -18.68 -4.79 -5.23
C GLY A 268 -17.72 -3.59 -5.14
N ASP A 269 -17.18 -3.13 -6.27
CA ASP A 269 -16.33 -1.94 -6.36
C ASP A 269 -17.17 -0.66 -6.31
N ILE A 270 -17.46 -0.17 -5.11
CA ILE A 270 -18.37 0.96 -4.87
C ILE A 270 -17.69 2.34 -4.71
N ASN A 271 -16.37 2.39 -4.77
CA ASN A 271 -15.62 3.62 -4.47
C ASN A 271 -15.36 4.48 -5.72
N GLU A 272 -15.23 5.80 -5.51
CA GLU A 272 -14.78 6.74 -6.56
C GLU A 272 -13.41 6.30 -7.10
N GLY A 273 -13.33 6.03 -8.41
CA GLY A 273 -12.11 5.57 -9.09
C GLY A 273 -11.92 4.05 -9.08
N ALA A 274 -12.91 3.26 -8.65
CA ALA A 274 -12.78 1.81 -8.64
C ALA A 274 -12.77 1.16 -10.03
N ALA A 275 -13.15 1.92 -11.08
CA ALA A 275 -12.99 1.54 -12.48
C ALA A 275 -11.91 2.35 -13.22
N SER A 276 -11.03 3.07 -12.49
CA SER A 276 -10.13 4.04 -13.11
C SER A 276 -9.16 3.44 -14.12
N ASP A 277 -8.79 2.16 -13.97
CA ASP A 277 -7.88 1.49 -14.89
C ASP A 277 -8.59 1.09 -16.18
N ARG A 278 -9.80 0.54 -16.06
CA ARG A 278 -10.64 0.20 -17.21
C ARG A 278 -10.99 1.44 -18.02
N GLU A 279 -11.42 2.49 -17.35
CA GLU A 279 -11.77 3.77 -17.98
C GLU A 279 -10.55 4.45 -18.62
N PHE A 280 -9.36 4.34 -18.02
CA PHE A 280 -8.12 4.83 -18.62
C PHE A 280 -7.79 4.10 -19.94
N ALA A 281 -7.89 2.77 -19.94
CA ALA A 281 -7.67 1.96 -21.13
C ALA A 281 -8.66 2.29 -22.25
N GLU A 282 -9.94 2.44 -21.90
CA GLU A 282 -11.01 2.84 -22.81
C GLU A 282 -10.79 4.23 -23.39
N ALA A 283 -10.42 5.21 -22.57
CA ALA A 283 -10.14 6.58 -23.01
C ALA A 283 -8.94 6.65 -23.98
N ILE A 284 -7.96 5.77 -23.82
CA ILE A 284 -6.83 5.65 -24.75
C ILE A 284 -7.23 4.90 -26.02
N GLY A 285 -8.14 3.92 -25.91
CA GLY A 285 -8.52 3.02 -27.00
C GLY A 285 -7.64 1.78 -27.11
N VAL A 286 -7.05 1.30 -26.00
CA VAL A 286 -6.30 0.04 -25.94
C VAL A 286 -7.12 -1.06 -25.27
N ARG A 287 -6.77 -2.33 -25.54
CA ARG A 287 -7.39 -3.47 -24.85
C ARG A 287 -7.14 -3.39 -23.35
N PHE A 288 -8.19 -3.56 -22.54
CA PHE A 288 -8.07 -3.69 -21.08
C PHE A 288 -7.96 -5.16 -20.67
N LEU A 289 -7.14 -5.44 -19.65
CA LEU A 289 -7.00 -6.74 -18.99
C LEU A 289 -6.93 -6.53 -17.47
N THR A 290 -7.44 -7.49 -16.73
CA THR A 290 -7.20 -7.61 -15.28
C THR A 290 -5.90 -8.35 -14.99
N PRO A 291 -5.29 -8.18 -13.80
CA PRO A 291 -4.10 -8.92 -13.41
C PRO A 291 -4.33 -10.44 -13.43
N GLU A 292 -5.52 -10.90 -13.07
CA GLU A 292 -5.91 -12.30 -13.07
C GLU A 292 -5.96 -12.88 -14.50
N GLU A 293 -6.50 -12.13 -15.47
CA GLU A 293 -6.49 -12.52 -16.88
C GLU A 293 -5.05 -12.55 -17.44
N GLN A 294 -4.20 -11.61 -17.02
CA GLN A 294 -2.85 -11.45 -17.58
C GLN A 294 -1.80 -12.36 -16.93
N PHE A 295 -1.92 -12.63 -15.64
CA PHE A 295 -0.92 -13.34 -14.83
C PHE A 295 -1.44 -14.60 -14.14
N GLY A 296 -2.76 -14.86 -14.16
CA GLY A 296 -3.41 -15.89 -13.34
C GLY A 296 -3.69 -15.43 -11.91
N GLU A 297 -4.12 -16.33 -11.03
CA GLU A 297 -4.45 -16.01 -9.63
C GLU A 297 -3.26 -15.45 -8.83
N THR A 298 -3.56 -14.63 -7.82
CA THR A 298 -2.53 -14.09 -6.92
C THR A 298 -1.98 -15.15 -5.97
N ASP A 299 -0.67 -15.07 -5.66
CA ASP A 299 -0.03 -15.89 -4.61
C ASP A 299 -0.37 -15.41 -3.19
N VAL A 300 -1.15 -14.34 -3.08
CA VAL A 300 -1.77 -13.95 -1.82
C VAL A 300 -2.89 -14.94 -1.58
N LYS A 301 -2.74 -15.83 -0.59
CA LYS A 301 -3.91 -16.47 0.02
C LYS A 301 -4.88 -15.33 0.31
N LYS A 302 -6.02 -15.28 -0.39
CA LYS A 302 -7.10 -14.33 -0.07
C LYS A 302 -7.17 -14.32 1.45
N VAL A 303 -6.83 -13.20 2.08
CA VAL A 303 -7.41 -12.94 3.40
C VAL A 303 -8.88 -13.05 3.08
N ALA A 304 -9.52 -14.09 3.62
CA ALA A 304 -10.80 -14.59 3.18
C ALA A 304 -11.67 -13.45 2.70
N ASP A 305 -12.19 -13.60 1.49
CA ASP A 305 -13.31 -12.81 1.00
C ASP A 305 -14.24 -12.52 2.18
N THR A 306 -14.37 -11.24 2.55
CA THR A 306 -15.01 -10.80 3.80
C THR A 306 -16.53 -10.80 3.67
N GLY A 307 -17.07 -11.85 3.03
CA GLY A 307 -18.39 -11.82 2.41
C GLY A 307 -19.35 -12.93 2.82
N GLU A 308 -18.95 -13.89 3.66
CA GLU A 308 -19.92 -14.84 4.22
C GLU A 308 -19.97 -14.70 5.73
N SER A 309 -21.15 -14.32 6.22
CA SER A 309 -21.43 -14.29 7.64
C SER A 309 -21.27 -15.70 8.22
N SER A 310 -20.54 -15.81 9.33
CA SER A 310 -20.49 -17.06 10.08
C SER A 310 -21.82 -17.37 10.79
N GLY A 311 -22.79 -16.45 10.78
CA GLY A 311 -24.08 -16.54 11.48
C GLY A 311 -24.02 -16.30 12.99
N HIS A 312 -22.81 -16.31 13.58
CA HIS A 312 -22.64 -16.26 15.04
C HIS A 312 -22.75 -14.85 15.63
N ASN A 313 -22.54 -13.81 14.81
CA ASN A 313 -22.40 -12.43 15.27
C ASN A 313 -23.28 -11.43 14.49
N ASP A 314 -24.30 -11.90 13.78
CA ASP A 314 -25.10 -11.10 12.84
C ASP A 314 -25.74 -9.86 13.47
N ALA A 315 -26.31 -10.00 14.66
CA ALA A 315 -26.94 -8.89 15.37
C ALA A 315 -25.93 -7.75 15.67
N MET A 316 -24.72 -8.12 16.07
CA MET A 316 -23.65 -7.16 16.34
C MET A 316 -23.10 -6.55 15.04
N ALA A 317 -22.95 -7.36 13.99
CA ALA A 317 -22.54 -6.89 12.68
C ALA A 317 -23.55 -5.88 12.11
N ASP A 318 -24.85 -6.16 12.23
CA ASP A 318 -25.94 -5.27 11.80
C ASP A 318 -25.96 -3.96 12.60
N ALA A 319 -25.78 -4.02 13.92
CA ALA A 319 -25.65 -2.82 14.75
C ALA A 319 -24.50 -1.91 14.26
N PHE A 320 -23.33 -2.49 13.98
CA PHE A 320 -22.19 -1.71 13.48
C PHE A 320 -22.41 -1.17 12.06
N ALA A 321 -23.13 -1.89 11.20
CA ALA A 321 -23.49 -1.41 9.87
C ALA A 321 -24.45 -0.21 9.95
N ARG A 322 -25.52 -0.32 10.75
CA ARG A 322 -26.48 0.77 10.97
C ARG A 322 -25.85 2.00 11.61
N LEU A 323 -24.94 1.80 12.56
CA LEU A 323 -24.18 2.91 13.16
C LEU A 323 -23.31 3.60 12.10
N ALA A 324 -22.69 2.83 11.20
CA ALA A 324 -21.91 3.41 10.13
C ALA A 324 -22.75 4.21 9.12
N ASP A 325 -23.98 3.77 8.83
CA ASP A 325 -24.89 4.47 7.92
C ASP A 325 -25.40 5.79 8.53
N MET A 326 -25.78 5.78 9.82
CA MET A 326 -26.14 7.00 10.54
C MET A 326 -25.00 8.03 10.52
N LEU A 327 -23.79 7.61 10.91
CA LEU A 327 -22.62 8.49 10.93
C LEU A 327 -22.25 9.00 9.53
N ALA A 328 -22.52 8.22 8.48
CA ALA A 328 -22.34 8.70 7.11
C ALA A 328 -23.34 9.82 6.76
N GLY A 329 -24.60 9.67 7.20
CA GLY A 329 -25.65 10.68 7.05
C GLY A 329 -25.35 11.99 7.79
N GLU A 330 -24.68 11.90 8.94
CA GLU A 330 -24.23 13.06 9.73
C GLU A 330 -22.94 13.71 9.18
N GLY A 331 -22.37 13.16 8.10
CA GLY A 331 -21.14 13.67 7.48
C GLY A 331 -19.85 13.16 8.14
N GLU A 332 -19.92 12.29 9.14
CA GLU A 332 -18.76 11.66 9.80
C GLU A 332 -18.17 10.49 9.00
N ARG A 333 -17.83 10.73 7.73
CA ARG A 333 -17.41 9.71 6.75
C ARG A 333 -16.26 8.82 7.22
N PHE A 334 -15.30 9.35 7.96
CA PHE A 334 -14.18 8.56 8.48
C PHE A 334 -14.60 7.56 9.56
N LYS A 335 -15.49 7.95 10.48
CA LYS A 335 -16.00 7.04 11.52
C LYS A 335 -16.95 6.02 10.92
N ALA A 336 -17.79 6.45 9.97
CA ALA A 336 -18.65 5.57 9.20
C ALA A 336 -17.85 4.44 8.52
N THR A 337 -16.80 4.78 7.77
CA THR A 337 -15.95 3.77 7.12
C THR A 337 -15.26 2.87 8.14
N ALA A 338 -14.80 3.40 9.27
CA ALA A 338 -14.19 2.60 10.32
C ALA A 338 -15.17 1.56 10.91
N PHE A 339 -16.39 1.98 11.27
CA PHE A 339 -17.40 1.06 11.83
C PHE A 339 -17.96 0.09 10.79
N ARG A 340 -18.07 0.49 9.52
CA ARG A 340 -18.45 -0.41 8.43
C ARG A 340 -17.43 -1.53 8.23
N ASN A 341 -16.15 -1.22 8.34
CA ASN A 341 -15.10 -2.25 8.30
C ASN A 341 -15.16 -3.18 9.51
N VAL A 342 -15.48 -2.66 10.69
CA VAL A 342 -15.64 -3.48 11.91
C VAL A 342 -16.86 -4.40 11.80
N SER A 343 -17.98 -3.93 11.22
CA SER A 343 -19.15 -4.76 10.95
C SER A 343 -18.79 -6.00 10.13
N LYS A 344 -18.04 -5.84 9.03
CA LYS A 344 -17.57 -6.96 8.20
C LYS A 344 -16.67 -7.94 8.96
N ILE A 345 -15.77 -7.41 9.79
CA ILE A 345 -14.88 -8.23 10.63
C ILE A 345 -15.70 -9.07 11.63
N ILE A 346 -16.71 -8.47 12.24
CA ILE A 346 -17.61 -9.14 13.20
C ILE A 346 -18.41 -10.23 12.48
N ALA A 347 -19.01 -9.93 11.31
CA ALA A 347 -19.78 -10.88 10.52
C ALA A 347 -18.95 -12.11 10.11
N ALA A 348 -17.71 -11.89 9.69
CA ALA A 348 -16.82 -12.95 9.23
C ALA A 348 -16.10 -13.70 10.38
N HIS A 349 -16.28 -13.31 11.65
CA HIS A 349 -15.59 -13.94 12.76
C HIS A 349 -16.12 -15.37 12.98
N PRO A 350 -15.28 -16.42 12.99
CA PRO A 350 -15.71 -17.82 12.90
C PRO A 350 -16.36 -18.38 14.17
N ALA A 351 -16.28 -17.66 15.29
CA ALA A 351 -16.87 -18.05 16.57
C ALA A 351 -17.69 -16.90 17.17
N PRO A 352 -18.60 -17.17 18.13
CA PRO A 352 -19.28 -16.13 18.89
C PRO A 352 -18.26 -15.21 19.58
N ILE A 353 -18.38 -13.91 19.34
CA ILE A 353 -17.60 -12.89 20.06
C ILE A 353 -18.31 -12.68 21.39
N THR A 354 -17.62 -12.99 22.49
CA THR A 354 -18.17 -12.89 23.85
C THR A 354 -17.51 -11.77 24.65
N ALA A 355 -16.37 -11.28 24.19
CA ALA A 355 -15.69 -10.13 24.76
C ALA A 355 -14.91 -9.35 23.70
N ALA A 356 -14.75 -8.04 23.88
CA ALA A 356 -13.96 -7.21 22.96
C ALA A 356 -12.49 -7.65 22.82
N LYS A 357 -11.97 -8.43 23.78
CA LYS A 357 -10.63 -9.04 23.70
C LYS A 357 -10.50 -10.07 22.58
N ASP A 358 -11.60 -10.67 22.14
CA ASP A 358 -11.61 -11.70 21.08
C ASP A 358 -11.21 -11.09 19.73
N LEU A 359 -11.41 -9.77 19.58
CA LEU A 359 -10.98 -8.99 18.42
C LEU A 359 -9.76 -8.10 18.71
N LYS A 360 -9.06 -8.32 19.83
CA LYS A 360 -7.89 -7.52 20.19
C LYS A 360 -6.71 -7.82 19.26
N GLY A 361 -6.17 -6.77 18.64
CA GLY A 361 -5.07 -6.88 17.69
C GLY A 361 -5.53 -7.21 16.26
N VAL A 362 -6.82 -7.43 16.04
CA VAL A 362 -7.39 -7.54 14.69
C VAL A 362 -7.28 -6.18 14.00
N LYS A 363 -6.66 -6.19 12.81
CA LYS A 363 -6.44 -4.96 12.05
C LYS A 363 -7.79 -4.34 11.66
N GLY A 364 -7.98 -3.07 12.03
CA GLY A 364 -9.23 -2.35 11.79
C GLY A 364 -10.13 -2.21 13.02
N VAL A 365 -9.87 -2.99 14.08
CA VAL A 365 -10.59 -2.90 15.36
C VAL A 365 -9.78 -2.05 16.36
N GLY A 366 -10.11 -0.76 16.42
CA GLY A 366 -9.47 0.20 17.32
C GLY A 366 -10.12 0.26 18.71
N ALA A 367 -9.56 1.07 19.61
CA ALA A 367 -10.10 1.24 20.97
C ALA A 367 -11.56 1.75 20.99
N SER A 368 -11.94 2.61 20.05
CA SER A 368 -13.32 3.08 19.89
C SER A 368 -14.26 1.95 19.49
N SER A 369 -13.84 1.09 18.56
CA SER A 369 -14.58 -0.10 18.13
C SER A 369 -14.71 -1.11 19.27
N GLN A 370 -13.65 -1.33 20.04
CA GLN A 370 -13.68 -2.19 21.22
C GLN A 370 -14.68 -1.70 22.27
N ALA A 371 -14.73 -0.40 22.52
CA ALA A 371 -15.73 0.18 23.42
C ALA A 371 -17.17 -0.09 22.95
N LYS A 372 -17.44 0.06 21.64
CA LYS A 372 -18.75 -0.24 21.05
C LYS A 372 -19.09 -1.73 21.02
N ILE A 373 -18.10 -2.61 20.83
CA ILE A 373 -18.29 -4.06 20.94
C ILE A 373 -18.68 -4.42 22.38
N THR A 374 -17.97 -3.90 23.39
CA THR A 374 -18.32 -4.11 24.79
C THR A 374 -19.73 -3.60 25.10
N GLU A 375 -20.07 -2.40 24.65
CA GLU A 375 -21.41 -1.81 24.82
C GLU A 375 -22.52 -2.70 24.23
N PHE A 376 -22.30 -3.23 23.01
CA PHE A 376 -23.24 -4.15 22.39
C PHE A 376 -23.39 -5.47 23.17
N LEU A 377 -22.29 -6.04 23.65
CA LEU A 377 -22.32 -7.28 24.42
C LEU A 377 -23.02 -7.14 25.77
N GLU A 378 -22.91 -5.96 26.40
CA GLU A 378 -23.56 -5.66 27.69
C GLU A 378 -25.05 -5.31 27.54
N THR A 379 -25.44 -4.62 26.47
CA THR A 379 -26.78 -4.03 26.34
C THR A 379 -27.65 -4.64 25.25
N GLY A 380 -27.06 -5.43 24.34
CA GLY A 380 -27.73 -5.97 23.15
C GLY A 380 -27.97 -4.94 22.05
N THR A 381 -27.52 -3.69 22.21
CA THR A 381 -27.68 -2.61 21.22
C THR A 381 -26.55 -1.58 21.34
N LEU A 382 -26.60 -0.50 20.57
CA LEU A 382 -25.70 0.65 20.72
C LEU A 382 -26.53 1.88 21.10
N ALA A 383 -26.09 2.63 22.11
CA ALA A 383 -26.80 3.79 22.65
C ALA A 383 -27.14 4.83 21.57
N ALA A 384 -26.22 5.05 20.63
CA ALA A 384 -26.44 5.96 19.50
C ALA A 384 -27.61 5.51 18.60
N LEU A 385 -27.77 4.19 18.37
CA LEU A 385 -28.89 3.65 17.60
C LEU A 385 -30.21 3.80 18.36
N GLN A 386 -30.18 3.57 19.68
CA GLN A 386 -31.35 3.72 20.54
C GLN A 386 -31.81 5.18 20.64
N GLU A 387 -30.89 6.13 20.78
CA GLU A 387 -31.18 7.57 20.77
C GLU A 387 -31.77 8.04 19.44
N ALA A 388 -31.35 7.42 18.33
CA ALA A 388 -31.89 7.68 17.00
C ALA A 388 -33.18 6.91 16.67
N GLY A 389 -33.69 6.08 17.58
CA GLY A 389 -34.88 5.26 17.35
C GLY A 389 -34.72 4.15 16.31
N ILE A 390 -33.47 3.69 16.07
CA ILE A 390 -33.16 2.63 15.11
C ILE A 390 -33.13 1.29 15.85
N GLU A 391 -34.10 0.43 15.56
CA GLU A 391 -34.14 -0.94 16.09
C GLU A 391 -33.07 -1.82 15.42
N VAL A 392 -32.45 -2.67 16.24
CA VAL A 392 -31.50 -3.71 15.82
C VAL A 392 -32.02 -5.06 16.32
N GLY A 393 -31.86 -6.13 15.53
CA GLY A 393 -32.34 -7.46 15.90
C GLY A 393 -31.73 -7.93 17.23
N ALA A 394 -32.58 -8.24 18.22
CA ALA A 394 -32.15 -8.55 19.57
C ALA A 394 -31.36 -9.87 19.65
N ALA A 395 -30.08 -9.80 20.04
CA ALA A 395 -29.37 -10.95 20.61
C ALA A 395 -29.58 -10.93 22.13
N ALA A 396 -29.91 -12.09 22.72
CA ALA A 396 -30.03 -12.20 24.17
C ALA A 396 -28.67 -11.88 24.82
N PRO A 397 -28.62 -11.09 25.92
CA PRO A 397 -27.37 -10.78 26.60
C PRO A 397 -26.69 -12.08 27.06
N VAL A 398 -25.39 -12.17 26.82
CA VAL A 398 -24.60 -13.36 27.18
C VAL A 398 -24.41 -13.34 28.71
N ASP A 399 -25.14 -14.20 29.41
CA ASP A 399 -24.99 -14.35 30.87
C ASP A 399 -23.62 -14.97 31.18
N ALA A 400 -22.71 -14.15 31.70
CA ALA A 400 -21.36 -14.56 32.09
C ALA A 400 -21.32 -15.59 33.25
N ASN A 401 -22.46 -15.99 33.82
CA ASN A 401 -22.54 -16.96 34.92
C ASN A 401 -23.06 -18.36 34.53
N ALA A 402 -23.38 -18.63 33.26
CA ALA A 402 -23.92 -19.94 32.87
C ALA A 402 -22.86 -21.07 32.77
N GLU A 403 -21.56 -20.77 32.86
CA GLU A 403 -20.48 -21.73 32.62
C GLU A 403 -19.89 -22.43 33.88
N ILE A 404 -20.62 -22.43 35.01
CA ILE A 404 -20.19 -23.14 36.23
C ILE A 404 -21.11 -24.34 36.57
N GLY A 405 -22.28 -24.47 35.93
CA GLY A 405 -23.29 -25.48 36.30
C GLY A 405 -23.17 -26.87 35.67
N LEU A 406 -22.30 -27.10 34.68
CA LEU A 406 -22.23 -28.38 33.95
C LEU A 406 -20.91 -29.15 34.11
N ARG A 407 -20.14 -28.85 35.16
CA ARG A 407 -19.02 -29.67 35.61
C ARG A 407 -19.11 -29.87 37.11
N LEU A 408 -20.03 -30.72 37.55
CA LEU A 408 -19.97 -31.47 38.81
C LEU A 408 -21.08 -32.52 38.75
N LEU A 409 -20.74 -33.65 38.10
CA LEU A 409 -21.05 -34.96 38.67
C LEU A 409 -20.16 -35.16 39.90
#